data_AF-A0A5R9DZL5-F1
#
_entry.id   AF-A0A5R9DZL5-F1
#
_cell.length_a   1.000
_cell.length_b   1.000
_cell.length_c   1.000
_cell.angle_alpha   90.00
_cell.angle_beta   90.00
_cell.angle_gamma   90.00
#
_symmetry.space_group_name_H-M   'P 1'
#
loop_
_entity.id
_entity.type
_entity.pdbx_description
1 polymer ?
#
loop_
_entity_poly.entity_id
_entity_poly.type
_entity_poly.pdbx_seq_one_letter_code
_entity_poly.pdbx_strand_id
1 'polypeptide(L)'
;MFFNGPAHVRTDARLFPVGTGVPVEQDLPVQPEDLARALFITGRAPYDQTKHGRSSAYEWCHRVAVLPAYLSWSDDPVRRITRTDLARELDPSEKGMLSYTLGQAMCQIFAERQLSVRFFMHVARYASAYNLTFAPGRSRADFFGELTLGGYVVAEAKGRSGPLTNKLREAMEEQKRTVKTIKGKAPKIAYASAVHFSSPHSPMRLTAIAPDTADPRAVDLPVDPDLHVLAYYTPFLDAFAHQEPLVLGDYVVAGFAALGVTLGVLAPVLQRVERAARRNETAGLRDDILGLLARHRPRQERTLYTDGTLFAADWTVPEDRRRPGRRDSEVLPDFLHEAFRSMNEEEDDWRVVSVEEGDLDWRDLSPARGYMPGIFPQGDLLKG
;
A
#
# COMPACT_ATOMS: atom_id res chain seq x y z
N MET A 1 -6.47 -1.85 -22.31
CA MET A 1 -6.83 -0.43 -22.12
C MET A 1 -7.41 -0.27 -20.72
N PHE A 2 -7.09 0.81 -19.99
CA PHE A 2 -7.70 1.07 -18.68
C PHE A 2 -8.97 1.91 -18.88
N PHE A 3 -10.03 1.58 -18.14
CA PHE A 3 -11.31 2.27 -18.21
C PHE A 3 -11.60 3.04 -16.93
N ASN A 4 -12.47 4.06 -17.02
CA ASN A 4 -13.03 4.71 -15.85
C ASN A 4 -13.98 3.74 -15.13
N GLY A 5 -13.52 3.10 -14.04
CA GLY A 5 -14.32 2.23 -13.17
C GLY A 5 -13.64 0.89 -12.85
N PRO A 6 -14.07 0.22 -11.77
CA PRO A 6 -13.38 -0.92 -11.22
C PRO A 6 -13.49 -2.14 -12.14
N ALA A 7 -12.49 -3.02 -12.09
CA ALA A 7 -12.66 -4.41 -12.49
C ALA A 7 -12.99 -5.26 -11.26
N HIS A 8 -13.69 -6.37 -11.47
CA HIS A 8 -14.08 -7.27 -10.41
C HIS A 8 -13.17 -8.49 -10.38
N VAL A 9 -12.52 -8.72 -9.24
CA VAL A 9 -11.74 -9.94 -8.98
C VAL A 9 -12.64 -10.91 -8.22
N ARG A 10 -12.89 -12.09 -8.80
CA ARG A 10 -13.66 -13.12 -8.09
C ARG A 10 -12.82 -13.66 -6.93
N THR A 11 -13.36 -13.59 -5.72
CA THR A 11 -12.70 -14.08 -4.51
C THR A 11 -13.40 -15.33 -3.98
N ASP A 12 -12.61 -16.32 -3.58
CA ASP A 12 -13.08 -17.52 -2.86
C ASP A 12 -12.48 -17.53 -1.44
N ALA A 13 -13.36 -17.38 -0.45
CA ALA A 13 -13.04 -17.34 0.98
C ALA A 13 -13.84 -18.42 1.76
N ARG A 14 -14.20 -19.55 1.13
CA ARG A 14 -14.94 -20.66 1.75
C ARG A 14 -14.34 -21.20 3.05
N LEU A 15 -13.04 -21.07 3.20
CA LEU A 15 -12.27 -21.56 4.34
C LEU A 15 -11.83 -20.41 5.26
N PHE A 16 -12.59 -19.32 5.26
CA PHE A 16 -12.44 -18.18 6.16
C PHE A 16 -13.54 -18.27 7.25
N PRO A 17 -13.30 -17.87 8.51
CA PRO A 17 -14.26 -18.09 9.57
C PRO A 17 -15.51 -17.22 9.39
N VAL A 18 -16.69 -17.82 9.52
CA VAL A 18 -17.98 -17.14 9.32
C VAL A 18 -18.13 -15.89 10.20
N GLY A 19 -17.57 -15.90 11.41
CA GLY A 19 -17.61 -14.78 12.35
C GLY A 19 -16.81 -13.53 11.94
N THR A 20 -16.03 -13.59 10.85
CA THR A 20 -15.25 -12.44 10.36
C THR A 20 -16.04 -11.49 9.47
N GLY A 21 -17.24 -11.89 9.01
CA GLY A 21 -18.05 -11.11 8.06
C GLY A 21 -17.54 -11.13 6.62
N VAL A 22 -16.47 -11.87 6.31
CA VAL A 22 -15.94 -12.02 4.95
C VAL A 22 -16.89 -12.90 4.11
N PRO A 23 -17.42 -12.40 2.98
CA PRO A 23 -18.25 -13.21 2.08
C PRO A 23 -17.49 -14.41 1.52
N VAL A 24 -18.17 -15.55 1.51
CA VAL A 24 -17.64 -16.83 1.02
C VAL A 24 -17.20 -16.75 -0.44
N GLU A 25 -18.04 -16.19 -1.30
CA GLU A 25 -17.72 -15.86 -2.68
C GLU A 25 -18.24 -14.45 -2.96
N GLN A 26 -17.43 -13.64 -3.65
CA GLN A 26 -17.82 -12.28 -4.05
C GLN A 26 -16.98 -11.80 -5.22
N ASP A 27 -17.44 -10.72 -5.84
CA ASP A 27 -16.72 -9.97 -6.86
C ASP A 27 -16.16 -8.69 -6.25
N LEU A 28 -14.91 -8.75 -5.79
CA LEU A 28 -14.20 -7.63 -5.15
C LEU A 28 -13.89 -6.56 -6.21
N PRO A 29 -14.45 -5.35 -6.12
CA PRO A 29 -14.09 -4.25 -7.02
C PRO A 29 -12.65 -3.79 -6.74
N VAL A 30 -11.86 -3.65 -7.81
CA VAL A 30 -10.46 -3.23 -7.77
C VAL A 30 -10.24 -2.19 -8.86
N GLN A 31 -9.80 -1.02 -8.44
CA GLN A 31 -9.34 0.04 -9.33
C GLN A 31 -7.85 -0.14 -9.67
N PRO A 32 -7.39 0.37 -10.82
CA PRO A 32 -5.96 0.46 -11.12
C PRO A 32 -5.15 1.16 -10.01
N GLU A 33 -5.73 2.20 -9.43
CA GLU A 33 -5.18 2.99 -8.33
C GLU A 33 -4.99 2.15 -7.06
N ASP A 34 -5.93 1.23 -6.75
CA ASP A 34 -5.82 0.31 -5.60
C ASP A 34 -4.58 -0.58 -5.73
N LEU A 35 -4.37 -1.15 -6.93
CA LEU A 35 -3.20 -1.98 -7.21
C LEU A 35 -1.92 -1.16 -7.16
N ALA A 36 -1.93 0.04 -7.74
CA ALA A 36 -0.74 0.88 -7.80
C ALA A 36 -0.31 1.33 -6.40
N ARG A 37 -1.25 1.77 -5.56
CA ARG A 37 -1.01 2.08 -4.14
C ARG A 37 -0.50 0.86 -3.38
N ALA A 38 -1.14 -0.30 -3.55
CA ALA A 38 -0.70 -1.51 -2.86
C ALA A 38 0.73 -1.91 -3.27
N LEU A 39 1.10 -1.79 -4.54
CA LEU A 39 2.46 -2.06 -5.03
C LEU A 39 3.50 -1.04 -4.58
N PHE A 40 3.09 0.21 -4.38
CA PHE A 40 3.92 1.23 -3.78
C PHE A 40 4.23 0.91 -2.31
N ILE A 41 3.21 0.49 -1.54
CA ILE A 41 3.30 0.25 -0.09
C ILE A 41 3.89 -1.13 0.28
N THR A 42 3.41 -2.22 -0.33
CA THR A 42 3.78 -3.62 0.04
C THR A 42 5.20 -4.01 -0.33
N GLY A 43 5.84 -3.25 -1.20
CA GLY A 43 7.16 -3.58 -1.72
C GLY A 43 8.26 -3.61 -0.66
N ARG A 44 9.33 -4.37 -0.96
CA ARG A 44 10.32 -4.81 0.04
C ARG A 44 11.28 -3.76 0.56
N ALA A 45 11.37 -2.56 -0.01
CA ALA A 45 11.98 -1.36 0.60
C ALA A 45 11.65 -0.10 -0.25
N PRO A 46 11.85 1.12 0.28
CA PRO A 46 13.20 1.67 0.32
C PRO A 46 13.49 2.34 1.67
N TYR A 47 13.55 1.58 2.77
CA TYR A 47 13.94 2.17 4.05
C TYR A 47 15.35 2.80 4.02
N ASP A 48 16.17 2.47 3.02
CA ASP A 48 17.55 2.92 2.98
C ASP A 48 17.84 3.84 1.78
N GLN A 49 17.15 4.99 1.72
CA GLN A 49 17.60 6.10 0.87
C GLN A 49 19.04 6.52 1.19
N THR A 50 19.45 6.38 2.45
CA THR A 50 20.83 6.66 2.90
C THR A 50 21.87 5.75 2.23
N LYS A 51 21.49 4.54 1.81
CA LYS A 51 22.37 3.57 1.14
C LYS A 51 22.16 3.46 -0.36
N HIS A 52 20.95 3.71 -0.85
CA HIS A 52 20.59 3.42 -2.25
C HIS A 52 20.10 4.64 -3.06
N GLY A 53 19.86 5.79 -2.43
CA GLY A 53 19.54 7.05 -3.11
C GLY A 53 18.43 6.92 -4.16
N ARG A 54 18.67 7.42 -5.38
CA ARG A 54 17.70 7.39 -6.49
C ARG A 54 17.27 5.97 -6.93
N SER A 55 18.09 4.95 -6.68
CA SER A 55 17.75 3.56 -7.02
C SER A 55 16.51 3.08 -6.25
N SER A 56 16.31 3.58 -5.03
CA SER A 56 15.10 3.38 -4.24
C SER A 56 13.85 3.90 -4.95
N ALA A 57 13.94 5.04 -5.62
CA ALA A 57 12.83 5.60 -6.37
C ALA A 57 12.51 4.73 -7.60
N TYR A 58 13.53 4.32 -8.36
CA TYR A 58 13.35 3.46 -9.52
C TYR A 58 12.72 2.11 -9.19
N GLU A 59 12.95 1.58 -7.99
CA GLU A 59 12.43 0.29 -7.60
C GLU A 59 10.91 0.31 -7.40
N TRP A 60 10.35 1.32 -6.72
CA TRP A 60 8.89 1.43 -6.62
C TRP A 60 8.27 1.85 -7.96
N CYS A 61 8.94 2.71 -8.73
CA CYS A 61 8.53 3.06 -10.09
C CYS A 61 8.37 1.80 -10.96
N HIS A 62 9.35 0.89 -10.91
CA HIS A 62 9.32 -0.39 -11.61
C HIS A 62 8.13 -1.26 -11.16
N ARG A 63 7.87 -1.36 -9.85
CA ARG A 63 6.70 -2.12 -9.35
C ARG A 63 5.38 -1.55 -9.83
N VAL A 64 5.23 -0.24 -9.89
CA VAL A 64 3.99 0.39 -10.34
C VAL A 64 3.84 0.26 -11.86
N ALA A 65 4.93 0.37 -12.63
CA ALA A 65 4.95 0.22 -14.09
C ALA A 65 4.54 -1.18 -14.58
N VAL A 66 4.62 -2.21 -13.73
CA VAL A 66 4.10 -3.55 -14.00
C VAL A 66 2.62 -3.52 -14.40
N LEU A 67 1.82 -2.61 -13.83
CA LEU A 67 0.39 -2.57 -14.08
C LEU A 67 0.05 -2.23 -15.53
N PRO A 68 0.49 -1.08 -16.09
CA PRO A 68 0.20 -0.76 -17.49
C PRO A 68 0.90 -1.68 -18.49
N ALA A 69 2.04 -2.27 -18.14
CA ALA A 69 2.75 -3.19 -19.02
C ALA A 69 2.04 -4.56 -19.14
N TYR A 70 1.57 -5.10 -18.01
CA TYR A 70 1.23 -6.53 -17.92
C TYR A 70 -0.24 -6.84 -17.64
N LEU A 71 -1.04 -5.86 -17.24
CA LEU A 71 -2.46 -6.04 -16.98
C LEU A 71 -3.33 -5.26 -17.96
N SER A 72 -4.51 -5.81 -18.24
CA SER A 72 -5.59 -5.13 -18.96
C SER A 72 -6.92 -5.35 -18.25
N TRP A 73 -7.82 -4.39 -18.39
CA TRP A 73 -9.20 -4.50 -17.99
C TRP A 73 -9.97 -5.01 -19.21
N SER A 74 -10.78 -6.06 -19.05
CA SER A 74 -11.56 -6.64 -20.14
C SER A 74 -12.82 -5.82 -20.44
N ASP A 75 -13.27 -5.89 -21.69
CA ASP A 75 -14.46 -5.15 -22.20
C ASP A 75 -15.79 -5.91 -22.02
N ASP A 76 -15.77 -7.06 -21.35
CA ASP A 76 -16.94 -7.92 -21.04
C ASP A 76 -17.92 -7.17 -20.09
N PRO A 77 -19.24 -7.51 -20.03
CA PRO A 77 -20.23 -6.70 -19.31
C PRO A 77 -19.95 -6.62 -17.80
N VAL A 78 -19.13 -7.52 -17.27
CA VAL A 78 -18.43 -7.33 -16.00
C VAL A 78 -16.93 -7.23 -16.28
N ARG A 79 -16.35 -6.04 -16.09
CA ARG A 79 -14.91 -5.83 -16.29
C ARG A 79 -14.10 -6.74 -15.37
N ARG A 80 -13.10 -7.42 -15.93
CA ARG A 80 -12.17 -8.29 -15.21
C ARG A 80 -10.74 -7.87 -15.48
N ILE A 81 -9.86 -8.15 -14.52
CA ILE A 81 -8.42 -7.96 -14.71
C ILE A 81 -7.88 -9.20 -15.45
N THR A 82 -7.26 -8.98 -16.60
CA THR A 82 -6.63 -10.01 -17.44
C THR A 82 -5.18 -9.63 -17.72
N ARG A 83 -4.42 -10.57 -18.27
CA ARG A 83 -3.04 -10.33 -18.72
C ARG A 83 -3.02 -9.68 -20.11
N THR A 84 -2.08 -8.77 -20.37
CA THR A 84 -1.75 -8.31 -21.73
C THR A 84 -1.10 -9.44 -22.54
N ASP A 85 -0.94 -9.26 -23.86
CA ASP A 85 -0.18 -10.20 -24.69
C ASP A 85 1.29 -10.26 -24.25
N LEU A 86 1.89 -9.10 -23.96
CA LEU A 86 3.25 -9.02 -23.41
C LEU A 86 3.40 -9.88 -22.14
N ALA A 87 2.45 -9.81 -21.20
CA ALA A 87 2.48 -10.62 -19.98
C ALA A 87 2.38 -12.13 -20.23
N ARG A 88 1.78 -12.56 -21.34
CA ARG A 88 1.65 -13.97 -21.73
C ARG A 88 2.93 -14.51 -22.35
N GLU A 89 3.71 -13.65 -22.99
CA GLU A 89 4.98 -13.99 -23.65
C GLU A 89 6.17 -14.00 -22.70
N LEU A 90 6.06 -13.39 -21.52
CA LEU A 90 7.08 -13.42 -20.47
C LEU A 90 7.63 -14.82 -20.22
N ASP A 91 8.92 -14.93 -19.93
CA ASP A 91 9.55 -16.19 -19.56
C ASP A 91 9.06 -16.67 -18.17
N PRO A 92 9.32 -17.94 -17.77
CA PRO A 92 8.86 -18.47 -16.49
C PRO A 92 9.29 -17.67 -15.26
N SER A 93 10.49 -17.10 -15.25
CA SER A 93 11.04 -16.31 -14.14
C SER A 93 10.36 -14.95 -14.05
N GLU A 94 10.17 -14.28 -15.19
CA GLU A 94 9.44 -13.01 -15.29
C GLU A 94 7.97 -13.17 -14.88
N LYS A 95 7.31 -14.25 -15.35
CA LYS A 95 5.96 -14.62 -14.89
C LYS A 95 5.91 -14.86 -13.39
N GLY A 96 6.96 -15.45 -12.83
CA GLY A 96 7.13 -15.65 -11.39
C GLY A 96 7.16 -14.33 -10.64
N MET A 97 7.96 -13.37 -11.11
CA MET A 97 8.07 -12.02 -10.53
C MET A 97 6.75 -11.25 -10.62
N LEU A 98 6.11 -11.23 -11.79
CA LEU A 98 4.79 -10.62 -11.97
C LEU A 98 3.77 -11.21 -11.00
N SER A 99 3.70 -12.53 -10.92
CA SER A 99 2.76 -13.23 -10.05
C SER A 99 3.00 -12.88 -8.58
N TYR A 100 4.26 -12.91 -8.12
CA TYR A 100 4.65 -12.54 -6.77
C TYR A 100 4.16 -11.13 -6.41
N THR A 101 4.48 -10.16 -7.27
CA THR A 101 4.09 -8.74 -7.14
C THR A 101 2.56 -8.57 -7.03
N LEU A 102 1.79 -9.23 -7.91
CA LEU A 102 0.32 -9.18 -7.86
C LEU A 102 -0.26 -9.87 -6.61
N GLY A 103 0.37 -10.96 -6.17
CA GLY A 103 -0.02 -11.67 -4.94
C GLY A 103 0.08 -10.76 -3.72
N GLN A 104 1.16 -9.97 -3.61
CA GLN A 104 1.35 -9.00 -2.54
C GLN A 104 0.30 -7.88 -2.57
N ALA A 105 0.09 -7.27 -3.74
CA ALA A 105 -0.87 -6.18 -3.89
C ALA A 105 -2.30 -6.60 -3.51
N MET A 106 -2.78 -7.71 -4.05
CA MET A 106 -4.12 -8.21 -3.76
C MET A 106 -4.28 -8.72 -2.33
N CYS A 107 -3.19 -9.20 -1.70
CA CYS A 107 -3.20 -9.53 -0.27
C CYS A 107 -3.53 -8.29 0.56
N GLN A 108 -2.88 -7.16 0.29
CA GLN A 108 -3.17 -5.88 0.94
C GLN A 108 -4.60 -5.41 0.65
N ILE A 109 -5.01 -5.38 -0.63
CA ILE A 109 -6.36 -4.93 -1.02
C ILE A 109 -7.43 -5.76 -0.30
N PHE A 110 -7.25 -7.07 -0.20
CA PHE A 110 -8.15 -7.93 0.56
C PHE A 110 -8.16 -7.58 2.05
N ALA A 111 -6.99 -7.38 2.69
CA ALA A 111 -6.91 -6.99 4.09
C ALA A 111 -7.66 -5.68 4.38
N GLU A 112 -7.43 -4.67 3.56
CA GLU A 112 -8.02 -3.34 3.74
C GLU A 112 -9.54 -3.38 3.50
N ARG A 113 -9.98 -3.98 2.40
CA ARG A 113 -11.39 -3.95 1.97
C ARG A 113 -12.29 -4.94 2.71
N GLN A 114 -11.76 -6.09 3.11
CA GLN A 114 -12.58 -7.17 3.68
C GLN A 114 -12.40 -7.31 5.19
N LEU A 115 -11.25 -6.90 5.73
CA LEU A 115 -10.95 -7.03 7.15
C LEU A 115 -10.82 -5.68 7.85
N SER A 116 -10.97 -4.56 7.13
CA SER A 116 -10.78 -3.21 7.67
C SER A 116 -9.41 -3.05 8.34
N VAL A 117 -8.37 -3.54 7.68
CA VAL A 117 -6.99 -3.39 8.14
C VAL A 117 -6.42 -2.06 7.66
N ARG A 118 -5.69 -1.37 8.52
CA ARG A 118 -4.92 -0.16 8.23
C ARG A 118 -3.43 -0.42 8.47
N PHE A 119 -2.60 0.44 7.89
CA PHE A 119 -1.14 0.38 8.01
C PHE A 119 -0.58 -1.01 7.63
N PHE A 120 -1.17 -1.65 6.63
CA PHE A 120 -0.75 -2.99 6.20
C PHE A 120 0.59 -2.92 5.47
N MET A 121 1.60 -3.66 5.95
CA MET A 121 2.95 -3.63 5.37
C MET A 121 3.70 -4.95 5.52
N HIS A 122 4.76 -5.10 4.72
CA HIS A 122 5.60 -6.29 4.76
C HIS A 122 6.42 -6.33 6.07
N VAL A 123 6.40 -7.47 6.77
CA VAL A 123 7.19 -7.72 7.98
C VAL A 123 8.68 -7.46 7.75
N ALA A 124 9.21 -7.82 6.57
CA ALA A 124 10.62 -7.62 6.23
C ALA A 124 11.01 -6.13 6.22
N ARG A 125 10.09 -5.25 5.80
CA ARG A 125 10.30 -3.81 5.80
C ARG A 125 10.41 -3.27 7.22
N TYR A 126 9.46 -3.65 8.08
CA TYR A 126 9.47 -3.24 9.48
C TYR A 126 10.73 -3.75 10.20
N ALA A 127 11.06 -5.03 9.98
CA ALA A 127 12.24 -5.64 10.57
C ALA A 127 13.55 -4.99 10.12
N SER A 128 13.66 -4.65 8.83
CA SER A 128 14.84 -3.94 8.33
C SER A 128 14.92 -2.52 8.89
N ALA A 129 13.79 -1.84 9.09
CA ALA A 129 13.76 -0.48 9.61
C ALA A 129 14.28 -0.38 11.05
N TYR A 130 13.97 -1.41 11.85
CA TYR A 130 14.22 -1.40 13.29
C TYR A 130 15.15 -2.53 13.75
N ASN A 131 16.00 -3.01 12.83
CA ASN A 131 17.04 -4.01 13.07
C ASN A 131 16.56 -5.27 13.81
N LEU A 132 15.36 -5.75 13.47
CA LEU A 132 14.81 -6.98 14.06
C LEU A 132 15.44 -8.21 13.40
N THR A 133 16.20 -8.96 14.19
CA THR A 133 16.77 -10.25 13.78
C THR A 133 15.85 -11.39 14.19
N PHE A 134 15.48 -12.24 13.23
CA PHE A 134 14.73 -13.48 13.51
C PHE A 134 15.68 -14.68 13.53
N ALA A 135 15.39 -15.67 14.37
CA ALA A 135 16.21 -16.88 14.45
C ALA A 135 16.26 -17.63 13.10
N PRO A 136 17.42 -18.18 12.70
CA PRO A 136 17.57 -18.93 11.44
C PRO A 136 16.53 -20.07 11.32
N GLY A 137 15.99 -20.26 10.12
CA GLY A 137 15.05 -21.36 9.82
C GLY A 137 13.61 -21.14 10.29
N ARG A 138 13.28 -19.99 10.88
CA ARG A 138 11.89 -19.62 11.20
C ARG A 138 11.21 -19.01 9.98
N SER A 139 10.13 -19.63 9.52
CA SER A 139 9.22 -19.02 8.55
C SER A 139 8.49 -17.85 9.22
N ARG A 140 8.25 -16.76 8.48
CA ARG A 140 7.55 -15.55 8.95
C ARG A 140 6.44 -15.21 7.97
N ALA A 141 5.37 -14.60 8.45
CA ALA A 141 4.32 -14.12 7.57
C ALA A 141 4.90 -13.00 6.70
N ASP A 142 4.45 -12.91 5.46
CA ASP A 142 4.85 -11.81 4.59
C ASP A 142 4.42 -10.46 5.19
N PHE A 143 3.17 -10.35 5.66
CA PHE A 143 2.56 -9.07 6.02
C PHE A 143 1.94 -9.05 7.41
N PHE A 144 1.80 -7.84 7.94
CA PHE A 144 1.00 -7.54 9.11
C PHE A 144 0.35 -6.17 8.99
N GLY A 145 -0.73 -5.94 9.74
CA GLY A 145 -1.41 -4.64 9.80
C GLY A 145 -2.39 -4.59 10.97
N GLU A 146 -2.87 -3.40 11.29
CA GLU A 146 -3.76 -3.18 12.43
C GLU A 146 -5.24 -3.20 12.00
N LEU A 147 -6.11 -3.89 12.74
CA LEU A 147 -7.56 -3.76 12.55
C LEU A 147 -8.03 -2.38 13.04
N THR A 148 -8.98 -1.77 12.34
CA THR A 148 -9.60 -0.51 12.79
C THR A 148 -10.26 -0.63 14.16
N LEU A 149 -10.84 -1.80 14.47
CA LEU A 149 -11.44 -2.15 15.76
C LEU A 149 -10.42 -2.65 16.80
N GLY A 150 -9.13 -2.63 16.47
CA GLY A 150 -8.04 -3.02 17.35
C GLY A 150 -7.61 -4.49 17.21
N GLY A 151 -6.34 -4.73 17.54
CA GLY A 151 -5.66 -5.99 17.27
C GLY A 151 -4.96 -5.97 15.91
N TYR A 152 -4.29 -7.07 15.59
CA TYR A 152 -3.48 -7.18 14.38
C TYR A 152 -3.93 -8.35 13.51
N VAL A 153 -3.72 -8.20 12.22
CA VAL A 153 -3.80 -9.27 11.22
C VAL A 153 -2.39 -9.60 10.76
N VAL A 154 -2.15 -10.88 10.52
CA VAL A 154 -0.97 -11.35 9.79
C VAL A 154 -1.41 -12.08 8.54
N ALA A 155 -0.66 -11.91 7.46
CA ALA A 155 -1.03 -12.45 6.17
C ALA A 155 0.17 -13.01 5.40
N GLU A 156 -0.08 -14.12 4.69
CA GLU A 156 0.86 -14.69 3.73
C GLU A 156 0.33 -14.45 2.31
N ALA A 157 1.19 -13.97 1.41
CA ALA A 157 0.80 -13.68 0.04
C ALA A 157 1.42 -14.70 -0.93
N LYS A 158 0.59 -15.25 -1.82
CA LYS A 158 1.03 -16.11 -2.91
C LYS A 158 0.52 -15.56 -4.23
N GLY A 159 1.34 -15.71 -5.26
CA GLY A 159 0.97 -15.40 -6.63
C GLY A 159 1.30 -16.55 -7.56
N ARG A 160 0.41 -16.87 -8.49
CA ARG A 160 0.61 -17.92 -9.48
C ARG A 160 0.20 -17.47 -10.88
N SER A 161 1.03 -17.80 -11.86
CA SER A 161 0.76 -17.56 -13.27
C SER A 161 -0.23 -18.56 -13.87
N GLY A 162 -0.43 -19.69 -13.18
CA GLY A 162 -1.36 -20.78 -13.50
C GLY A 162 -2.35 -21.06 -12.37
N PRO A 163 -3.16 -22.13 -12.48
CA PRO A 163 -4.24 -22.42 -11.55
C PRO A 163 -3.74 -22.74 -10.13
N LEU A 164 -4.62 -22.54 -9.15
CA LEU A 164 -4.37 -22.93 -7.76
C LEU A 164 -4.43 -24.45 -7.63
N THR A 165 -3.34 -25.09 -7.23
CA THR A 165 -3.28 -26.54 -7.01
C THR A 165 -3.72 -26.91 -5.58
N ASN A 166 -4.20 -28.15 -5.37
CA ASN A 166 -4.54 -28.65 -4.03
C ASN A 166 -3.34 -28.60 -3.09
N LYS A 167 -2.16 -29.01 -3.55
CA LYS A 167 -0.91 -28.92 -2.79
C LYS A 167 -0.59 -27.50 -2.31
N LEU A 168 -0.88 -26.49 -3.13
CA LEU A 168 -0.68 -25.09 -2.72
C LEU A 168 -1.71 -24.64 -1.69
N ARG A 169 -2.96 -25.09 -1.81
CA ARG A 169 -4.01 -24.83 -0.83
C ARG A 169 -3.64 -25.40 0.55
N GLU A 170 -3.20 -26.66 0.58
CA GLU A 170 -2.67 -27.32 1.78
C GLU A 170 -1.47 -26.54 2.36
N ALA A 171 -0.49 -26.18 1.53
CA ALA A 171 0.66 -25.41 1.99
C ALA A 171 0.27 -24.02 2.54
N MET A 172 -0.72 -23.36 1.94
CA MET A 172 -1.27 -22.11 2.48
C MET A 172 -1.86 -22.35 3.87
N GLU A 173 -2.63 -23.41 4.07
CA GLU A 173 -3.20 -23.77 5.38
C GLU A 173 -2.15 -24.01 6.47
N GLU A 174 -1.04 -24.64 6.11
CA GLU A 174 0.10 -24.87 7.01
C GLU A 174 0.88 -23.58 7.32
N GLN A 175 1.13 -22.71 6.33
CA GLN A 175 2.02 -21.55 6.45
C GLN A 175 1.47 -20.36 7.26
N LYS A 176 0.19 -20.34 7.63
CA LYS A 176 -0.52 -19.17 8.22
C LYS A 176 -0.06 -18.71 9.59
N ARG A 177 0.88 -19.41 10.21
CA ARG A 177 1.00 -19.46 11.66
C ARG A 177 2.40 -19.11 12.13
N THR A 178 3.09 -18.34 11.33
CA THR A 178 4.50 -18.03 11.49
C THR A 178 4.73 -16.87 12.46
N VAL A 179 3.69 -16.14 12.86
CA VAL A 179 3.72 -15.09 13.90
C VAL A 179 2.80 -15.48 15.07
N LYS A 180 3.37 -15.63 16.26
CA LYS A 180 2.71 -16.07 17.50
C LYS A 180 2.02 -14.91 18.19
N THR A 181 2.76 -13.84 18.40
CA THR A 181 2.24 -12.62 19.04
C THR A 181 2.73 -11.38 18.32
N ILE A 182 1.90 -10.33 18.38
CA ILE A 182 2.25 -8.96 18.07
C ILE A 182 1.95 -8.17 19.34
N LYS A 183 2.95 -7.49 19.90
CA LYS A 183 2.84 -6.82 21.22
C LYS A 183 2.38 -7.74 22.34
N GLY A 184 2.86 -8.99 22.34
CA GLY A 184 2.48 -10.00 23.34
C GLY A 184 1.02 -10.49 23.23
N LYS A 185 0.27 -10.08 22.21
CA LYS A 185 -1.10 -10.56 21.93
C LYS A 185 -1.13 -11.40 20.66
N ALA A 186 -1.91 -12.47 20.64
CA ALA A 186 -2.13 -13.24 19.42
C ALA A 186 -2.78 -12.35 18.33
N PRO A 187 -2.38 -12.49 17.05
CA PRO A 187 -3.12 -11.87 15.94
C PRO A 187 -4.59 -12.27 16.00
N LYS A 188 -5.47 -11.31 15.72
CA LYS A 188 -6.93 -11.54 15.67
C LYS A 188 -7.30 -12.42 14.47
N ILE A 189 -6.59 -12.24 13.37
CA ILE A 189 -6.76 -13.01 12.14
C ILE A 189 -5.38 -13.35 11.59
N ALA A 190 -5.22 -14.60 11.17
CA ALA A 190 -4.06 -15.05 10.42
C ALA A 190 -4.55 -15.74 9.15
N TYR A 191 -4.19 -15.21 7.98
CA TYR A 191 -4.70 -15.74 6.72
C TYR A 191 -3.61 -15.89 5.67
N ALA A 192 -3.91 -16.68 4.64
CA ALA A 192 -3.11 -16.72 3.43
C ALA A 192 -4.01 -16.38 2.25
N SER A 193 -3.49 -15.62 1.30
CA SER A 193 -4.17 -15.32 0.05
C SER A 193 -3.33 -15.70 -1.15
N ALA A 194 -3.98 -16.21 -2.19
CA ALA A 194 -3.36 -16.57 -3.46
C ALA A 194 -4.06 -15.90 -4.64
N VAL A 195 -3.33 -15.07 -5.37
CA VAL A 195 -3.73 -14.61 -6.70
C VAL A 195 -3.34 -15.64 -7.72
N HIS A 196 -4.25 -15.94 -8.65
CA HIS A 196 -3.97 -16.89 -9.72
C HIS A 196 -4.76 -16.60 -10.99
N PHE A 197 -4.29 -17.18 -12.09
CA PHE A 197 -4.97 -17.21 -13.38
C PHE A 197 -5.16 -18.66 -13.78
N SER A 198 -6.40 -19.13 -13.92
CA SER A 198 -6.70 -20.52 -14.29
C SER A 198 -6.14 -20.94 -15.65
N SER A 199 -5.97 -19.99 -16.58
CA SER A 199 -5.37 -20.17 -17.90
C SER A 199 -4.73 -18.86 -18.41
N PRO A 200 -3.92 -18.87 -19.49
CA PRO A 200 -3.31 -17.67 -20.08
C PRO A 200 -4.29 -16.50 -20.29
N HIS A 201 -5.51 -16.81 -20.74
CA HIS A 201 -6.56 -15.82 -21.05
C HIS A 201 -7.61 -15.66 -19.96
N SER A 202 -7.55 -16.44 -18.88
CA SER A 202 -8.53 -16.32 -17.80
C SER A 202 -8.34 -15.00 -17.03
N PRO A 203 -9.42 -14.45 -16.44
CA PRO A 203 -9.30 -13.33 -15.53
C PRO A 203 -8.59 -13.72 -14.23
N MET A 204 -8.03 -12.72 -13.55
CA MET A 204 -7.45 -12.82 -12.22
C MET A 204 -8.49 -13.31 -11.21
N ARG A 205 -8.08 -14.19 -10.31
CA ARG A 205 -8.86 -14.70 -9.18
C ARG A 205 -8.06 -14.62 -7.90
N LEU A 206 -8.76 -14.47 -6.79
CA LEU A 206 -8.19 -14.49 -5.45
C LEU A 206 -8.78 -15.65 -4.65
N THR A 207 -7.96 -16.37 -3.91
CA THR A 207 -8.41 -17.32 -2.89
C THR A 207 -7.82 -16.90 -1.56
N ALA A 208 -8.67 -16.72 -0.54
CA ALA A 208 -8.28 -16.36 0.82
C ALA A 208 -8.68 -17.46 1.78
N ILE A 209 -7.81 -17.80 2.73
CA ILE A 209 -8.04 -18.92 3.65
C ILE A 209 -7.54 -18.55 5.05
N ALA A 210 -8.33 -18.81 6.09
CA ALA A 210 -7.98 -18.52 7.49
C ALA A 210 -8.58 -19.58 8.45
N PRO A 211 -7.96 -20.75 8.64
CA PRO A 211 -8.44 -21.79 9.53
C PRO A 211 -7.92 -21.61 10.97
N ASP A 212 -8.60 -22.21 11.95
CA ASP A 212 -8.52 -21.91 13.40
C ASP A 212 -7.42 -22.61 14.22
N THR A 213 -6.25 -22.97 13.67
CA THR A 213 -5.21 -23.62 14.50
C THR A 213 -3.85 -22.92 14.42
N ALA A 214 -3.08 -22.92 15.52
CA ALA A 214 -1.77 -22.26 15.65
C ALA A 214 -0.60 -23.22 15.32
N ASP A 215 0.55 -22.70 14.87
CA ASP A 215 1.78 -23.48 14.60
C ASP A 215 2.70 -23.37 15.82
N PRO A 216 3.22 -24.49 16.34
CA PRO A 216 4.18 -24.50 17.44
C PRO A 216 5.46 -23.67 17.21
N ARG A 217 5.82 -23.36 15.94
CA ARG A 217 7.05 -22.66 15.56
C ARG A 217 6.88 -21.16 15.31
N ALA A 218 5.70 -20.61 15.55
CA ALA A 218 5.38 -19.19 15.41
C ALA A 218 6.37 -18.27 16.17
N VAL A 219 6.73 -17.12 15.60
CA VAL A 219 7.65 -16.13 16.20
C VAL A 219 6.91 -14.96 16.85
N ASP A 220 7.47 -14.35 17.88
CA ASP A 220 6.97 -13.08 18.40
C ASP A 220 7.47 -11.92 17.52
N LEU A 221 6.56 -11.07 17.06
CA LEU A 221 6.89 -9.86 16.31
C LEU A 221 6.82 -8.65 17.26
N PRO A 222 7.97 -8.10 17.68
CA PRO A 222 8.00 -6.95 18.57
C PRO A 222 7.64 -5.69 17.77
N VAL A 223 6.37 -5.30 17.82
CA VAL A 223 5.85 -4.11 17.13
C VAL A 223 5.69 -2.96 18.11
N ASP A 224 6.47 -1.91 17.93
CA ASP A 224 6.14 -0.59 18.43
C ASP A 224 5.12 0.08 17.48
N PRO A 225 3.93 0.50 17.95
CA PRO A 225 2.89 1.07 17.10
C PRO A 225 3.25 2.39 16.44
N ASP A 226 4.01 3.25 17.12
CA ASP A 226 4.41 4.56 16.58
C ASP A 226 5.41 4.35 15.45
N LEU A 227 6.41 3.48 15.68
CA LEU A 227 7.37 3.08 14.67
C LEU A 227 6.73 2.32 13.50
N HIS A 228 5.66 1.56 13.75
CA HIS A 228 4.90 0.89 12.70
C HIS A 228 4.23 1.89 11.76
N VAL A 229 3.55 2.90 12.32
CA VAL A 229 2.94 3.99 11.54
C VAL A 229 4.01 4.78 10.79
N LEU A 230 5.13 5.10 11.44
CA LEU A 230 6.24 5.77 10.77
C LEU A 230 6.73 4.98 9.55
N ALA A 231 7.03 3.69 9.72
CA ALA A 231 7.54 2.82 8.65
C ALA A 231 6.53 2.65 7.50
N TYR A 232 5.24 2.72 7.80
CA TYR A 232 4.17 2.68 6.81
C TYR A 232 4.18 3.91 5.89
N TYR A 233 4.35 5.11 6.45
CA TYR A 233 4.36 6.37 5.68
C TYR A 233 5.73 6.76 5.11
N THR A 234 6.83 6.18 5.59
CA THR A 234 8.19 6.41 5.04
C THR A 234 8.27 6.40 3.50
N PRO A 235 7.69 5.42 2.75
CA PRO A 235 7.74 5.45 1.28
C PRO A 235 7.18 6.74 0.67
N PHE A 236 6.17 7.36 1.28
CA PHE A 236 5.62 8.62 0.79
C PHE A 236 6.59 9.77 1.02
N LEU A 237 7.19 9.87 2.22
CA LEU A 237 8.27 10.85 2.49
C LEU A 237 9.39 10.74 1.46
N ASP A 238 9.81 9.50 1.20
CA ASP A 238 10.86 9.16 0.25
C ASP A 238 10.51 9.63 -1.16
N ALA A 239 9.26 9.44 -1.60
CA ALA A 239 8.81 9.88 -2.92
C ALA A 239 8.76 11.41 -3.03
N PHE A 240 8.30 12.12 -1.99
CA PHE A 240 8.29 13.58 -1.95
C PHE A 240 9.68 14.20 -1.93
N ALA A 241 10.71 13.48 -1.49
CA ALA A 241 12.10 13.96 -1.57
C ALA A 241 12.65 13.99 -3.02
N HIS A 242 11.96 13.35 -3.98
CA HIS A 242 12.41 13.23 -5.38
C HIS A 242 11.59 14.04 -6.37
N GLN A 243 10.51 14.67 -5.92
CA GLN A 243 9.64 15.51 -6.75
C GLN A 243 9.32 16.80 -6.01
N GLU A 244 8.96 17.84 -6.75
CA GLU A 244 8.43 19.04 -6.12
C GLU A 244 7.00 18.77 -5.64
N PRO A 245 6.73 18.85 -4.33
CA PRO A 245 5.38 18.63 -3.81
C PRO A 245 4.48 19.81 -4.19
N LEU A 246 3.25 19.49 -4.57
CA LEU A 246 2.17 20.44 -4.80
C LEU A 246 1.10 20.27 -3.73
N VAL A 247 0.28 21.29 -3.53
CA VAL A 247 -0.87 21.22 -2.62
C VAL A 247 -2.15 21.12 -3.45
N LEU A 248 -2.99 20.16 -3.09
CA LEU A 248 -4.26 19.86 -3.73
C LEU A 248 -5.33 19.64 -2.65
N GLY A 249 -6.13 20.67 -2.38
CA GLY A 249 -7.02 20.69 -1.21
C GLY A 249 -6.21 20.51 0.08
N ASP A 250 -6.64 19.57 0.91
CA ASP A 250 -5.93 19.21 2.15
C ASP A 250 -4.76 18.24 1.93
N TYR A 251 -4.44 17.87 0.70
CA TYR A 251 -3.38 16.89 0.40
C TYR A 251 -2.13 17.56 -0.13
N VAL A 252 -0.97 17.03 0.28
CA VAL A 252 0.30 17.27 -0.42
C VAL A 252 0.48 16.14 -1.42
N VAL A 253 0.74 16.48 -2.69
CA VAL A 253 0.80 15.54 -3.82
C VAL A 253 2.10 15.68 -4.59
N ALA A 254 2.55 14.59 -5.22
CA ALA A 254 3.69 14.56 -6.12
C ALA A 254 3.35 13.77 -7.38
N GLY A 255 3.61 14.40 -8.53
CA GLY A 255 3.40 13.82 -9.85
C GLY A 255 4.63 13.08 -10.37
N PHE A 256 4.40 11.92 -10.98
CA PHE A 256 5.40 11.09 -11.66
C PHE A 256 4.94 10.87 -13.10
N ALA A 257 5.08 11.89 -13.93
CA ALA A 257 4.50 11.93 -15.27
C ALA A 257 4.97 10.80 -16.20
N ALA A 258 6.24 10.40 -16.10
CA ALA A 258 6.77 9.28 -16.88
C ALA A 258 6.02 7.96 -16.61
N LEU A 259 5.43 7.81 -15.42
CA LEU A 259 4.59 6.68 -15.05
C LEU A 259 3.10 6.97 -15.18
N GLY A 260 2.70 8.22 -15.45
CA GLY A 260 1.30 8.65 -15.39
C GLY A 260 0.69 8.46 -13.99
N VAL A 261 1.44 8.71 -12.92
CA VAL A 261 0.97 8.48 -11.55
C VAL A 261 1.08 9.75 -10.72
N THR A 262 0.12 9.98 -9.82
CA THR A 262 0.22 10.99 -8.76
C THR A 262 -0.02 10.31 -7.42
N LEU A 263 0.82 10.59 -6.44
CA LEU A 263 0.63 10.13 -5.06
C LEU A 263 0.46 11.33 -4.14
N GLY A 264 -0.18 11.12 -3.01
CA GLY A 264 -0.39 12.17 -2.03
C GLY A 264 -0.61 11.65 -0.61
N VAL A 265 -0.48 12.56 0.35
CA VAL A 265 -0.77 12.34 1.77
C VAL A 265 -1.47 13.58 2.31
N LEU A 266 -2.48 13.37 3.16
CA LEU A 266 -3.17 14.42 3.89
C LEU A 266 -2.15 15.29 4.63
N ALA A 267 -2.17 16.59 4.41
CA ALA A 267 -1.10 17.51 4.83
C ALA A 267 -0.81 17.45 6.35
N PRO A 268 -1.82 17.46 7.24
CA PRO A 268 -1.58 17.23 8.66
C PRO A 268 -0.91 15.89 9.01
N VAL A 269 -1.24 14.81 8.30
CA VAL A 269 -0.62 13.48 8.48
C VAL A 269 0.84 13.54 8.03
N LEU A 270 1.10 14.11 6.85
CA LEU A 270 2.45 14.27 6.32
C LEU A 270 3.32 15.08 7.29
N GLN A 271 2.84 16.22 7.79
CA GLN A 271 3.56 17.07 8.72
C GLN A 271 3.91 16.33 10.02
N ARG A 272 2.96 15.58 10.58
CA ARG A 272 3.18 14.82 11.82
C ARG A 272 4.20 13.69 11.64
N VAL A 273 4.16 13.02 10.49
CA VAL A 273 5.11 11.97 10.11
C VAL A 273 6.50 12.57 9.83
N GLU A 274 6.60 13.72 9.18
CA GLU A 274 7.87 14.41 8.94
C GLU A 274 8.55 14.85 10.24
N ARG A 275 7.79 15.37 11.22
CA ARG A 275 8.33 15.68 12.56
C ARG A 275 8.88 14.41 13.23
N ALA A 276 8.15 13.31 13.18
CA ALA A 276 8.63 12.03 13.71
C ALA A 276 9.92 11.56 13.02
N ALA A 277 9.98 11.62 11.68
CA ALA A 277 11.12 11.17 10.90
C ALA A 277 12.36 12.06 11.08
N ARG A 278 12.20 13.39 11.03
CA ARG A 278 13.33 14.34 11.01
C ARG A 278 13.76 14.82 12.40
N ARG A 279 12.85 14.86 13.37
CA ARG A 279 13.11 15.37 14.73
C ARG A 279 13.05 14.28 15.79
N ASN A 280 12.85 13.02 15.39
CA ASN A 280 12.70 11.89 16.30
C ASN A 280 11.53 12.06 17.30
N GLU A 281 10.50 12.82 16.92
CA GLU A 281 9.27 13.03 17.68
C GLU A 281 8.29 11.85 17.47
N THR A 282 8.73 10.62 17.74
CA THR A 282 7.96 9.41 17.45
C THR A 282 6.87 9.11 18.48
N ALA A 283 7.07 9.53 19.74
CA ALA A 283 6.12 9.27 20.82
C ALA A 283 4.71 9.78 20.48
N GLY A 284 3.72 8.90 20.60
CA GLY A 284 2.30 9.21 20.35
C GLY A 284 1.92 9.34 18.88
N LEU A 285 2.85 9.10 17.95
CA LEU A 285 2.62 9.28 16.51
C LEU A 285 1.38 8.53 16.03
N ARG A 286 1.21 7.26 16.42
CA ARG A 286 0.06 6.48 15.99
C ARG A 286 -1.24 7.16 16.41
N ASP A 287 -1.37 7.52 17.68
CA ASP A 287 -2.62 8.06 18.22
C ASP A 287 -2.92 9.44 17.61
N ASP A 288 -1.89 10.26 17.37
CA ASP A 288 -2.01 11.53 16.65
C ASP A 288 -2.52 11.33 15.22
N ILE A 289 -1.93 10.38 14.47
CA ILE A 289 -2.39 10.06 13.10
C ILE A 289 -3.84 9.56 13.13
N LEU A 290 -4.18 8.66 14.06
CA LEU A 290 -5.56 8.20 14.18
C LEU A 290 -6.54 9.34 14.51
N GLY A 291 -6.14 10.28 15.37
CA GLY A 291 -6.92 11.48 15.65
C GLY A 291 -7.07 12.40 14.44
N LEU A 292 -6.03 12.55 13.63
CA LEU A 292 -6.07 13.31 12.37
C LEU A 292 -7.01 12.68 11.35
N LEU A 293 -6.91 11.36 11.14
CA LEU A 293 -7.78 10.62 10.24
C LEU A 293 -9.25 10.65 10.70
N ALA A 294 -9.49 10.56 12.01
CA ALA A 294 -10.85 10.65 12.55
C ALA A 294 -11.48 12.04 12.37
N ARG A 295 -10.68 13.11 12.46
CA ARG A 295 -11.11 14.50 12.25
C ARG A 295 -11.44 14.80 10.79
N HIS A 296 -10.54 14.43 9.87
CA HIS A 296 -10.69 14.75 8.45
C HIS A 296 -11.56 13.74 7.69
N ARG A 297 -11.82 12.57 8.30
CA ARG A 297 -12.68 11.50 7.76
C ARG A 297 -12.41 11.23 6.27
N PRO A 298 -11.16 10.93 5.88
CA PRO A 298 -10.86 10.65 4.49
C PRO A 298 -11.74 9.49 4.02
N ARG A 299 -12.51 9.74 2.95
CA ARG A 299 -13.40 8.74 2.37
C ARG A 299 -12.60 7.84 1.47
N GLN A 300 -12.99 6.57 1.42
CA GLN A 300 -12.48 5.70 0.38
C GLN A 300 -13.22 5.97 -0.92
N GLU A 301 -12.64 6.85 -1.72
CA GLU A 301 -13.12 7.22 -3.05
C GLU A 301 -12.11 6.72 -4.09
N ARG A 302 -12.33 7.02 -5.37
CA ARG A 302 -11.54 6.43 -6.48
C ARG A 302 -10.03 6.54 -6.27
N THR A 303 -9.56 7.68 -5.76
CA THR A 303 -8.14 7.99 -5.56
C THR A 303 -7.76 8.25 -4.11
N LEU A 304 -8.73 8.27 -3.18
CA LEU A 304 -8.55 8.63 -1.78
C LEU A 304 -8.73 7.41 -0.88
N TYR A 305 -7.93 7.33 0.18
CA TYR A 305 -7.88 6.17 1.07
C TYR A 305 -8.07 6.56 2.53
N THR A 306 -8.61 5.66 3.33
CA THR A 306 -8.98 5.90 4.75
C THR A 306 -7.77 6.10 5.67
N ASP A 307 -6.57 5.82 5.18
CA ASP A 307 -5.30 6.14 5.82
C ASP A 307 -4.80 7.55 5.46
N GLY A 308 -5.61 8.36 4.80
CA GLY A 308 -5.23 9.71 4.39
C GLY A 308 -4.18 9.74 3.28
N THR A 309 -4.01 8.65 2.54
CA THR A 309 -3.19 8.64 1.31
C THR A 309 -4.05 8.90 0.09
N LEU A 310 -3.40 9.40 -0.97
CA LEU A 310 -3.97 9.60 -2.28
C LEU A 310 -3.11 8.84 -3.29
N PHE A 311 -3.76 8.15 -4.23
CA PHE A 311 -3.09 7.54 -5.36
C PHE A 311 -3.96 7.64 -6.62
N ALA A 312 -3.36 8.12 -7.70
CA ALA A 312 -4.04 8.34 -8.97
C ALA A 312 -3.18 7.84 -10.12
N ALA A 313 -3.81 7.22 -11.12
CA ALA A 313 -3.13 6.66 -12.29
C ALA A 313 -3.85 7.07 -13.59
N ASP A 314 -3.09 7.64 -14.52
CA ASP A 314 -3.52 8.10 -15.84
C ASP A 314 -3.05 7.14 -16.94
N TRP A 315 -3.49 5.88 -16.84
CA TRP A 315 -3.24 4.84 -17.86
C TRP A 315 -4.41 4.66 -18.82
N THR A 316 -5.43 5.50 -18.70
CA THR A 316 -6.64 5.47 -19.52
C THR A 316 -6.46 6.26 -20.83
N VAL A 317 -5.46 7.16 -20.90
CA VAL A 317 -5.17 7.99 -22.07
C VAL A 317 -4.25 7.26 -23.05
N PRO A 318 -4.64 7.08 -24.34
CA PRO A 318 -3.76 6.52 -25.38
C PRO A 318 -2.46 7.32 -25.55
N GLU A 319 -1.33 6.62 -25.77
CA GLU A 319 0.01 7.23 -25.94
C GLU A 319 0.04 8.33 -27.00
N ASP A 320 -0.75 8.15 -28.06
CA ASP A 320 -0.90 9.02 -29.23
C ASP A 320 -1.52 10.40 -28.93
N ARG A 321 -2.05 10.63 -27.72
CA ARG A 321 -2.50 11.95 -27.26
C ARG A 321 -1.51 12.68 -26.35
N ARG A 322 -0.41 12.05 -25.93
CA ARG A 322 0.65 12.72 -25.16
C ARG A 322 1.49 13.58 -26.11
N ARG A 323 1.25 14.89 -26.12
CA ARG A 323 1.98 15.84 -26.98
C ARG A 323 3.48 15.83 -26.59
N PRO A 324 4.40 15.54 -27.52
CA PRO A 324 5.83 15.62 -27.23
C PRO A 324 6.22 17.07 -26.93
N GLY A 325 6.87 17.32 -25.78
CA GLY A 325 7.51 18.61 -25.47
C GLY A 325 6.86 19.49 -24.41
N ARG A 326 5.81 19.03 -23.71
CA ARG A 326 5.33 19.74 -22.50
C ARG A 326 6.26 19.39 -21.34
N ARG A 327 6.68 20.37 -20.53
CA ARG A 327 7.35 20.08 -19.26
C ARG A 327 6.34 19.42 -18.35
N ASP A 328 6.45 18.11 -18.19
CA ASP A 328 5.47 17.30 -17.47
C ASP A 328 5.50 17.50 -15.93
N SER A 329 6.31 18.42 -15.42
CA SER A 329 6.44 18.72 -13.99
C SER A 329 5.39 19.70 -13.45
N GLU A 330 4.59 20.34 -14.31
CA GLU A 330 3.76 21.49 -13.91
C GLU A 330 2.24 21.28 -13.99
N VAL A 331 1.75 20.11 -14.45
CA VAL A 331 0.31 19.91 -14.66
C VAL A 331 -0.13 18.58 -14.05
N LEU A 332 -0.86 18.64 -12.93
CA LEU A 332 -1.58 17.50 -12.39
C LEU A 332 -2.58 16.99 -13.44
N PRO A 333 -2.83 15.67 -13.54
CA PRO A 333 -3.84 15.14 -14.46
C PRO A 333 -5.18 15.87 -14.35
N ASP A 334 -5.79 16.23 -15.48
CA ASP A 334 -7.02 17.04 -15.52
C ASP A 334 -8.17 16.40 -14.69
N PHE A 335 -8.25 15.07 -14.64
CA PHE A 335 -9.25 14.37 -13.83
C PHE A 335 -9.06 14.56 -12.32
N LEU A 336 -7.84 14.85 -11.84
CA LEU A 336 -7.63 15.23 -10.44
C LEU A 336 -8.15 16.63 -10.18
N HIS A 337 -7.93 17.57 -11.10
CA HIS A 337 -8.54 18.89 -10.99
C HIS A 337 -10.08 18.82 -10.98
N GLU A 338 -10.69 17.95 -11.80
CA GLU A 338 -12.14 17.73 -11.82
C GLU A 338 -12.67 17.02 -10.56
N ALA A 339 -12.00 15.96 -10.09
CA ALA A 339 -12.38 15.26 -8.87
C ALA A 339 -12.43 16.21 -7.67
N PHE A 340 -11.41 17.06 -7.51
CA PHE A 340 -11.37 18.03 -6.41
C PHE A 340 -12.31 19.22 -6.61
N ARG A 341 -12.59 19.66 -7.84
CA ARG A 341 -13.68 20.64 -8.08
C ARG A 341 -15.03 20.09 -7.62
N SER A 342 -15.33 18.83 -7.93
CA SER A 342 -16.59 18.20 -7.51
C SER A 342 -16.69 18.01 -5.99
N MET A 343 -15.56 17.83 -5.29
CA MET A 343 -15.52 17.78 -3.82
C MET A 343 -15.78 19.16 -3.18
N ASN A 344 -15.35 20.24 -3.84
CA ASN A 344 -15.54 21.62 -3.38
C ASN A 344 -16.91 22.21 -3.77
N GLU A 345 -17.61 21.65 -4.75
CA GLU A 345 -18.94 22.12 -5.20
C GLU A 345 -20.08 21.72 -4.24
N GLU A 346 -19.85 20.83 -3.27
CA GLU A 346 -20.80 20.53 -2.17
C GLU A 346 -20.60 21.45 -0.93
N GLU A 347 -19.73 22.46 -0.99
CA GLU A 347 -19.41 23.33 0.15
C GLU A 347 -20.17 24.67 0.15
N ASP A 348 -21.31 24.73 0.83
CA ASP A 348 -21.90 25.99 1.31
C ASP A 348 -21.83 26.13 2.85
N ASP A 349 -21.13 25.24 3.57
CA ASP A 349 -21.16 25.22 5.05
C ASP A 349 -19.80 25.13 5.79
N TRP A 350 -18.65 25.25 5.09
CA TRP A 350 -17.33 25.06 5.73
C TRP A 350 -16.47 26.33 5.82
N ARG A 351 -17.07 27.47 6.15
CA ARG A 351 -16.30 28.68 6.46
C ARG A 351 -15.33 28.42 7.63
N VAL A 352 -14.06 28.30 7.25
CA VAL A 352 -12.83 28.71 7.96
C VAL A 352 -13.04 28.98 9.45
N VAL A 353 -12.83 27.96 10.27
CA VAL A 353 -12.47 28.20 11.67
C VAL A 353 -11.01 28.63 11.66
N SER A 354 -10.75 29.86 12.11
CA SER A 354 -9.41 30.42 12.25
C SER A 354 -8.53 29.49 13.07
N VAL A 355 -7.45 29.04 12.46
CA VAL A 355 -6.35 28.34 13.12
C VAL A 355 -5.74 29.29 14.15
N GLU A 356 -5.65 28.87 15.42
CA GLU A 356 -5.08 29.69 16.49
C GLU A 356 -3.58 29.94 16.27
N GLU A 357 -3.15 31.15 16.65
CA GLU A 357 -1.80 31.68 16.45
C GLU A 357 -0.78 30.86 17.26
N GLY A 358 -0.08 29.94 16.57
CA GLY A 358 0.84 28.96 17.16
C GLY A 358 1.06 27.73 16.28
N ASP A 359 0.13 27.44 15.38
CA ASP A 359 0.32 26.50 14.28
C ASP A 359 1.16 27.16 13.17
N LEU A 360 2.36 26.63 12.96
CA LEU A 360 3.23 27.00 11.83
C LEU A 360 2.42 27.01 10.53
N ASP A 361 2.44 28.14 9.81
CA ASP A 361 1.82 28.27 8.48
C ASP A 361 2.43 27.20 7.56
N TRP A 362 1.63 26.20 7.21
CA TRP A 362 2.04 25.07 6.38
C TRP A 362 2.50 25.50 4.99
N ARG A 363 2.20 26.74 4.57
CA ARG A 363 2.64 27.38 3.33
C ARG A 363 4.12 27.76 3.33
N ASP A 364 4.77 27.81 4.49
CA ASP A 364 6.20 28.14 4.64
C ASP A 364 7.10 26.88 4.74
N LEU A 365 6.54 25.68 4.51
CA LEU A 365 7.34 24.47 4.40
C LEU A 365 8.19 24.54 3.13
N SER A 366 9.50 24.81 3.31
CA SER A 366 10.47 24.61 2.24
C SER A 366 10.35 23.18 1.68
N PRO A 367 10.44 22.98 0.34
CA PRO A 367 10.48 21.65 -0.24
C PRO A 367 11.54 20.82 0.47
N ALA A 368 11.33 19.51 0.58
CA ALA A 368 12.31 18.56 1.10
C ALA A 368 13.57 18.55 0.20
N ARG A 369 14.38 19.60 0.28
CA ARG A 369 15.66 19.71 -0.40
C ARG A 369 16.64 18.87 0.38
N GLY A 370 16.99 17.72 -0.20
CA GLY A 370 18.30 17.07 -0.08
C GLY A 370 18.79 16.80 1.34
N TYR A 371 19.07 15.52 1.58
CA TYR A 371 19.67 15.00 2.81
C TYR A 371 18.67 14.87 3.97
N MET A 372 18.18 13.65 4.18
CA MET A 372 17.72 13.20 5.50
C MET A 372 19.00 12.90 6.30
N PRO A 373 19.42 13.75 7.26
CA PRO A 373 20.50 13.38 8.17
C PRO A 373 19.99 12.18 8.98
N GLY A 374 20.85 11.18 9.14
CA GLY A 374 20.50 9.86 9.68
C GLY A 374 19.50 9.89 10.84
N ILE A 375 18.42 9.13 10.68
CA ILE A 375 17.43 8.82 11.72
C ILE A 375 18.02 7.82 12.72
N PHE A 376 19.18 8.16 13.31
CA PHE A 376 19.74 7.38 14.41
C PHE A 376 20.34 8.32 15.47
N PRO A 377 19.97 8.16 16.74
CA PRO A 377 20.91 8.51 17.80
C PRO A 377 22.15 7.63 17.59
N GLN A 378 23.34 8.24 17.51
CA GLN A 378 24.56 7.51 17.75
C GLN A 378 24.44 6.91 19.15
N GLY A 379 24.24 5.59 19.20
CA GLY A 379 24.21 4.87 20.45
C GLY A 379 25.57 4.98 21.12
N ASP A 380 25.67 5.86 22.11
CA ASP A 380 26.67 5.71 23.14
C ASP A 380 26.26 4.57 24.08
N LEU A 381 27.22 3.66 24.27
CA LEU A 381 27.43 2.82 25.45
C LEU A 381 26.47 1.63 25.68
N LEU A 382 26.90 0.46 25.22
CA LEU A 382 27.19 -0.66 26.14
C LEU A 382 28.53 -1.30 25.77
N LYS A 383 29.62 -0.74 26.32
CA LYS A 383 30.82 -1.51 26.64
C LYS A 383 30.63 -2.06 28.05
N GLY A 384 30.67 -3.38 28.19
CA GLY A 384 30.55 -4.08 29.47
C GLY A 384 29.94 -5.45 29.27
#